data_AF-A0A1V9QU88-F1
#
_entry.id   AF-A0A1V9QU88-F1
#
_cell.length_a   1.000
_cell.length_b   1.000
_cell.length_c   1.000
_cell.angle_alpha   90.00
_cell.angle_beta   90.00
_cell.angle_gamma   90.00
#
_symmetry.space_group_name_H-M   'P 1'
#
loop_
_entity.id
_entity.type
_entity.pdbx_description
1 polymer ?
#
loop_
_entity_poly.entity_id
_entity_poly.type
_entity_poly.pdbx_seq_one_letter_code
_entity_poly.pdbx_strand_id
1 'polypeptide(L)'
;WHEVPAVEFYSNEERQGIFDGVKTLIEALDKALSKKADQVDYFDNAYLLALGLNLEDENGRIHIDRNQRFIYSPDADATNAKVEFIGKPDADGMQENLINRLIDLIYYTSMIPNLQDSAFSGNSSGVALQFKLLPMQNMAAFQERKFIKSLRRMFKVLFESADGGQIVRSINKNSWLDLRFTYTRNMPQNMADAVSTAVQASSLLSQQTALAMIPGIDDPQAELERKEDEQSNSMKKAMNQALPDYLKAGVDNDEENSEE
;
A
#
# COMPACT_ATOMS: atom_id res chain seq x y z
N TRP A 1 -10.57 27.15 29.37
CA TRP A 1 -10.75 25.79 28.82
C TRP A 1 -11.05 24.85 29.98
N HIS A 2 -12.02 23.94 29.87
CA HIS A 2 -12.32 22.96 30.94
C HIS A 2 -11.41 21.73 30.91
N GLU A 3 -10.75 21.48 29.78
CA GLU A 3 -9.75 20.43 29.57
C GLU A 3 -8.51 21.02 28.87
N VAL A 4 -7.39 20.29 28.89
CA VAL A 4 -6.15 20.68 28.22
C VAL A 4 -6.38 20.80 26.71
N PRO A 5 -6.06 21.95 26.07
CA PRO A 5 -6.31 22.22 24.65
C PRO A 5 -5.26 21.57 23.73
N ALA A 6 -4.82 20.37 24.05
CA ALA A 6 -3.90 19.58 23.25
C ALA A 6 -4.40 18.14 23.21
N VAL A 7 -4.50 17.59 22.00
CA VAL A 7 -4.95 16.22 21.78
C VAL A 7 -3.89 15.47 21.02
N GLU A 8 -3.38 14.43 21.66
CA GLU A 8 -2.38 13.57 21.06
C GLU A 8 -3.04 12.50 20.17
N PHE A 9 -2.47 12.32 18.99
CA PHE A 9 -2.76 11.23 18.08
C PHE A 9 -1.64 10.21 18.21
N TYR A 10 -1.90 9.14 18.96
CA TYR A 10 -0.92 8.09 19.17
C TYR A 10 -1.32 6.82 18.42
N SER A 11 -0.33 6.16 17.82
CA SER A 11 -0.53 4.91 17.09
C SER A 11 -0.82 3.75 18.05
N ASN A 12 -0.03 3.62 19.13
CA ASN A 12 -0.19 2.61 20.16
C ASN A 12 0.02 3.19 21.57
N GLU A 13 -0.34 2.42 22.59
CA GLU A 13 -0.24 2.85 23.99
C GLU A 13 1.22 3.10 24.41
N GLU A 14 2.16 2.38 23.79
CA GLU A 14 3.61 2.47 24.02
C GLU A 14 4.30 3.63 23.27
N ARG A 15 3.57 4.42 22.46
CA ARG A 15 4.10 5.53 21.64
C ARG A 15 5.21 5.14 20.65
N GLN A 16 5.22 3.91 20.19
CA GLN A 16 6.16 3.45 19.17
C GLN A 16 5.66 3.81 17.76
N GLY A 17 6.62 4.12 16.90
CA GLY A 17 6.39 4.33 15.47
C GLY A 17 6.07 3.02 14.76
N ILE A 18 5.45 3.13 13.59
CA ILE A 18 5.11 1.98 12.73
C ILE A 18 6.36 1.21 12.28
N PHE A 19 7.47 1.92 12.06
CA PHE A 19 8.72 1.32 11.58
C PHE A 19 9.61 0.78 12.71
N ASP A 20 9.30 1.06 13.99
CA ASP A 20 10.16 0.69 15.11
C ASP A 20 10.31 -0.83 15.22
N GLY A 21 9.26 -1.59 14.90
CA GLY A 21 9.28 -3.06 14.89
C GLY A 21 10.13 -3.69 13.79
N VAL A 22 10.46 -2.95 12.72
CA VAL A 22 11.26 -3.44 11.57
C VAL A 22 12.62 -2.79 11.45
N LYS A 23 12.93 -1.77 12.26
CA LYS A 23 14.17 -1.01 12.18
C LYS A 23 15.42 -1.89 12.19
N THR A 24 15.47 -2.87 13.09
CA THR A 24 16.61 -3.81 13.20
C THR A 24 16.75 -4.70 11.97
N LEU A 25 15.64 -5.05 11.32
CA LEU A 25 15.66 -5.85 10.09
C LEU A 25 16.12 -5.02 8.89
N ILE A 26 15.72 -3.75 8.82
CA ILE A 26 16.17 -2.81 7.78
C ILE A 26 17.68 -2.57 7.91
N GLU A 27 18.17 -2.30 9.13
CA GLU A 27 19.62 -2.12 9.36
C GLU A 27 20.43 -3.39 9.00
N ALA A 28 19.87 -4.57 9.25
CA ALA A 28 20.50 -5.84 8.86
C ALA A 28 20.52 -6.03 7.33
N LEU A 29 19.44 -5.64 6.64
CA LEU A 29 19.34 -5.68 5.19
C LEU A 29 20.33 -4.73 4.54
N ASP A 30 20.40 -3.47 4.99
CA ASP A 30 21.35 -2.47 4.50
C ASP A 30 22.79 -2.97 4.64
N LYS A 31 23.13 -3.52 5.81
CA LYS A 31 24.45 -4.11 6.05
C LYS A 31 24.75 -5.31 5.16
N ALA A 32 23.75 -6.16 4.88
CA ALA A 32 23.92 -7.30 3.98
C ALA A 32 24.18 -6.83 2.54
N LEU A 33 23.44 -5.83 2.06
CA LEU A 33 23.61 -5.24 0.74
C LEU A 33 24.97 -4.55 0.58
N SER A 34 25.41 -3.77 1.58
CA SER A 34 26.74 -3.16 1.55
C SER A 34 27.85 -4.21 1.46
N LYS A 35 27.77 -5.27 2.28
CA LYS A 35 28.75 -6.37 2.22
C LYS A 35 28.74 -7.11 0.89
N LYS A 36 27.57 -7.26 0.28
CA LYS A 36 27.44 -7.89 -1.04
C LYS A 36 28.12 -7.03 -2.11
N ALA A 37 27.88 -5.71 -2.09
CA ALA A 37 28.58 -4.78 -2.99
C ALA A 37 30.10 -4.84 -2.80
N ASP A 38 30.58 -4.79 -1.55
CA ASP A 38 32.01 -4.93 -1.24
C ASP A 38 32.60 -6.26 -1.74
N GLN A 39 31.82 -7.35 -1.68
CA GLN A 39 32.25 -8.66 -2.17
C GLN A 39 32.34 -8.71 -3.69
N VAL A 40 31.43 -8.06 -4.41
CA VAL A 40 31.51 -7.94 -5.88
C VAL A 40 32.76 -7.15 -6.26
N ASP A 41 32.98 -6.00 -5.63
CA ASP A 41 34.19 -5.18 -5.85
C ASP A 41 35.48 -5.94 -5.48
N TYR A 42 35.45 -6.78 -4.45
CA TYR A 42 36.59 -7.61 -4.07
C TYR A 42 36.80 -8.79 -5.04
N PHE A 43 35.74 -9.34 -5.63
CA PHE A 43 35.83 -10.43 -6.58
C PHE A 43 36.54 -10.00 -7.87
N ASP A 44 36.32 -8.76 -8.30
CA ASP A 44 37.07 -8.13 -9.39
C ASP A 44 38.57 -7.99 -9.08
N ASN A 45 38.94 -8.14 -7.80
CA ASN A 45 40.24 -7.87 -7.25
C ASN A 45 41.03 -9.13 -6.82
N ALA A 46 40.96 -10.21 -7.60
CA ALA A 46 41.57 -11.52 -7.29
C ALA A 46 43.11 -11.53 -7.28
N TYR A 47 43.69 -12.49 -6.52
CA TYR A 47 45.12 -12.79 -6.50
C TYR A 47 45.46 -13.86 -7.54
N LEU A 48 46.51 -13.66 -8.31
CA LEU A 48 47.09 -14.62 -9.25
C LEU A 48 48.09 -15.52 -8.52
N LEU A 49 47.87 -16.82 -8.54
CA LEU A 49 48.75 -17.84 -7.98
C LEU A 49 49.55 -18.49 -9.12
N ALA A 50 50.87 -18.48 -9.03
CA ALA A 50 51.75 -19.20 -9.94
C ALA A 50 52.67 -20.16 -9.17
N LEU A 51 52.57 -21.45 -9.49
CA LEU A 51 53.33 -22.54 -8.88
C LEU A 51 54.22 -23.20 -9.95
N GLY A 52 55.49 -23.45 -9.62
CA GLY A 52 56.39 -24.27 -10.45
C GLY A 52 56.91 -23.59 -11.73
N LEU A 53 56.86 -22.26 -11.81
CA LEU A 53 57.48 -21.47 -12.88
C LEU A 53 58.75 -20.81 -12.34
N ASN A 54 59.85 -20.79 -13.09
CA ASN A 54 60.96 -19.90 -12.76
C ASN A 54 60.74 -18.57 -13.52
N LEU A 55 60.52 -17.49 -12.77
CA LEU A 55 60.24 -16.14 -13.32
C LEU A 55 61.47 -15.22 -13.24
N GLU A 56 62.64 -15.79 -12.93
CA GLU A 56 63.91 -15.08 -12.91
C GLU A 56 64.45 -14.89 -14.34
N ASP A 57 64.81 -13.65 -14.67
CA ASP A 57 65.51 -13.32 -15.91
C ASP A 57 67.00 -13.74 -15.83
N GLU A 58 67.76 -13.67 -16.94
CA GLU A 58 69.20 -14.03 -17.00
C GLU A 58 70.09 -13.32 -15.95
N ASN A 59 69.60 -12.23 -15.36
CA ASN A 59 70.24 -11.42 -14.32
C ASN A 59 69.71 -11.67 -12.89
N GLY A 60 68.90 -12.71 -12.67
CA GLY A 60 68.34 -13.07 -11.36
C GLY A 60 67.34 -12.06 -10.79
N ARG A 61 66.75 -11.23 -11.64
CA ARG A 61 65.71 -10.25 -11.24
C ARG A 61 64.35 -10.77 -11.62
N ILE A 62 63.44 -10.79 -10.66
CA ILE A 62 62.03 -11.09 -10.88
C ILE A 62 61.36 -9.78 -11.31
N HIS A 63 60.95 -9.68 -12.57
CA HIS A 63 60.22 -8.51 -13.10
C HIS A 63 58.75 -8.56 -12.71
N ILE A 64 58.48 -8.44 -11.42
CA ILE A 64 57.13 -8.46 -10.87
C ILE A 64 56.92 -7.14 -10.12
N ASP A 65 56.23 -6.21 -10.78
CA ASP A 65 55.92 -4.85 -10.30
C ASP A 65 54.82 -4.84 -9.22
N ARG A 66 54.90 -3.89 -8.28
CA ARG A 66 54.18 -3.81 -6.99
C ARG A 66 52.64 -3.67 -7.07
N ASN A 67 52.09 -3.63 -8.29
CA ASN A 67 50.66 -3.75 -8.60
C ASN A 67 50.16 -5.21 -8.54
N GLN A 68 51.07 -6.16 -8.33
CA GLN A 68 50.80 -7.57 -8.56
C GLN A 68 50.37 -8.27 -7.28
N ARG A 69 49.05 -8.47 -7.19
CA ARG A 69 48.37 -9.49 -6.39
C ARG A 69 48.85 -10.88 -6.83
N PHE A 70 50.10 -11.21 -6.57
CA PHE A 70 50.76 -12.38 -7.12
C PHE A 70 51.36 -13.23 -6.01
N ILE A 71 50.99 -14.50 -5.96
CA ILE A 71 51.55 -15.50 -5.05
C ILE A 71 52.42 -16.43 -5.87
N TYR A 72 53.70 -16.48 -5.52
CA TYR A 72 54.74 -17.20 -6.25
C TYR A 72 55.37 -18.28 -5.37
N SER A 73 55.52 -19.50 -5.90
CA SER A 73 56.36 -20.53 -5.29
C SER A 73 57.23 -21.23 -6.35
N PRO A 74 58.57 -21.19 -6.22
CA PRO A 74 59.52 -21.78 -7.18
C PRO A 74 59.76 -23.28 -6.98
N ASP A 75 59.08 -23.93 -6.02
CA ASP A 75 59.41 -25.30 -5.61
C ASP A 75 59.17 -26.33 -6.74
N ALA A 76 60.18 -27.15 -7.02
CA ALA A 76 60.28 -28.00 -8.21
C ALA A 76 59.46 -29.31 -8.13
N ASP A 77 58.88 -29.61 -6.97
CA ASP A 77 57.97 -30.76 -6.78
C ASP A 77 56.56 -30.52 -7.34
N ALA A 78 56.27 -29.31 -7.83
CA ALA A 78 55.08 -29.03 -8.63
C ALA A 78 55.23 -29.68 -10.02
N THR A 79 54.86 -30.95 -10.14
CA THR A 79 54.97 -31.77 -11.37
C THR A 79 54.28 -31.16 -12.61
N ASN A 80 53.47 -30.11 -12.44
CA ASN A 80 52.94 -29.27 -13.52
C ASN A 80 52.94 -27.81 -13.07
N ALA A 81 53.50 -26.90 -13.86
CA ALA A 81 53.34 -25.47 -13.66
C ALA A 81 51.85 -25.10 -13.68
N LYS A 82 51.36 -24.44 -12.63
CA LYS A 82 49.96 -24.02 -12.51
C LYS A 82 49.86 -22.53 -12.27
N VAL A 83 49.07 -21.85 -13.09
CA VAL A 83 48.77 -20.42 -12.96
C VAL A 83 47.26 -20.26 -12.89
N GLU A 84 46.73 -19.89 -11.74
CA GLU A 84 45.28 -19.76 -11.50
C GLU A 84 44.99 -18.53 -10.63
N PHE A 85 43.84 -17.88 -10.82
CA PHE A 85 43.39 -16.87 -9.88
C PHE A 85 42.78 -17.57 -8.66
N ILE A 86 43.18 -17.15 -7.46
CA ILE A 86 42.62 -17.64 -6.20
C ILE A 86 41.19 -17.12 -6.10
N GLY A 87 40.23 -17.99 -6.39
CA GLY A 87 38.83 -17.76 -6.12
C GLY A 87 38.53 -17.94 -4.63
N LYS A 88 37.83 -16.98 -4.04
CA LYS A 88 37.16 -17.21 -2.75
C LYS A 88 36.00 -18.19 -3.01
N PRO A 89 35.68 -19.13 -2.10
CA PRO A 89 34.49 -19.96 -2.25
C PRO A 89 33.26 -19.07 -2.45
N ASP A 90 32.50 -19.36 -3.50
CA ASP A 90 31.27 -18.65 -3.80
C ASP A 90 30.23 -18.94 -2.71
N ALA A 91 29.73 -17.87 -2.10
CA ALA A 91 28.70 -17.89 -1.07
C ALA A 91 27.51 -17.01 -1.46
N ASP A 92 27.38 -16.66 -2.75
CA ASP A 92 26.31 -15.81 -3.27
C ASP A 92 24.93 -16.36 -2.89
N GLY A 93 24.71 -17.66 -3.09
CA GLY A 93 23.45 -18.32 -2.71
C GLY A 93 23.10 -18.19 -1.22
N MET A 94 24.10 -18.21 -0.32
CA MET A 94 23.84 -18.00 1.12
C MET A 94 23.43 -16.55 1.40
N GLN A 95 24.07 -15.59 0.75
CA GLN A 95 23.77 -14.17 0.91
C GLN A 95 22.41 -13.80 0.32
N GLU A 96 22.09 -14.27 -0.87
CA GLU A 96 20.78 -14.09 -1.51
C GLU A 96 19.66 -14.70 -0.65
N ASN A 97 19.86 -15.91 -0.11
CA ASN A 97 18.89 -16.52 0.80
C ASN A 97 18.68 -15.69 2.09
N LEU A 98 19.74 -15.09 2.64
CA LEU A 98 19.63 -14.19 3.78
C LEU A 98 18.88 -12.90 3.42
N ILE A 99 19.21 -12.28 2.29
CA ILE A 99 18.57 -11.04 1.81
C ILE A 99 17.07 -11.28 1.58
N ASN A 100 16.71 -12.35 0.87
CA ASN A 100 15.32 -12.72 0.63
C ASN A 100 14.57 -12.97 1.95
N ARG A 101 15.18 -13.69 2.89
CA ARG A 101 14.59 -13.91 4.22
C ARG A 101 14.39 -12.60 5.00
N LEU A 102 15.33 -11.66 4.93
CA LEU A 102 15.21 -10.37 5.59
C LEU A 102 14.07 -9.55 4.99
N ILE A 103 13.96 -9.51 3.66
CA ILE A 103 12.87 -8.82 2.95
C ILE A 103 11.52 -9.42 3.35
N ASP A 104 11.38 -10.75 3.35
CA ASP A 104 10.16 -11.43 3.75
C ASP A 104 9.77 -11.13 5.21
N LEU A 105 10.74 -11.14 6.13
CA LEU A 105 10.51 -10.81 7.53
C LEU A 105 10.11 -9.34 7.73
N ILE A 106 10.65 -8.41 6.93
CA ILE A 106 10.26 -6.99 6.96
C ILE A 106 8.79 -6.86 6.55
N TYR A 107 8.37 -7.46 5.44
CA TYR A 107 6.97 -7.42 5.00
C TYR A 107 6.02 -8.08 6.01
N TYR A 108 6.39 -9.25 6.52
CA TYR A 108 5.58 -9.96 7.51
C TYR A 108 5.43 -9.16 8.82
N THR A 109 6.51 -8.61 9.34
CA THR A 109 6.53 -7.88 10.61
C THR A 109 5.87 -6.51 10.50
N SER A 110 6.05 -5.81 9.37
CA SER A 110 5.38 -4.53 9.09
C SER A 110 3.91 -4.67 8.70
N MET A 111 3.43 -5.90 8.46
CA MET A 111 2.09 -6.19 7.93
C MET A 111 1.79 -5.48 6.60
N ILE A 112 2.84 -5.19 5.81
CA ILE A 112 2.72 -4.60 4.49
C ILE A 112 2.74 -5.71 3.44
N PRO A 113 1.80 -5.71 2.47
CA PRO A 113 1.80 -6.66 1.38
C PRO A 113 2.96 -6.41 0.41
N ASN A 114 3.69 -7.46 0.02
CA ASN A 114 4.69 -7.37 -1.03
C ASN A 114 4.01 -7.43 -2.41
N LEU A 115 3.97 -6.31 -3.13
CA LEU A 115 3.35 -6.23 -4.47
C LEU A 115 4.17 -6.92 -5.57
N GLN A 116 5.47 -7.14 -5.34
CA GLN A 116 6.37 -7.80 -6.29
C GLN A 116 6.37 -9.32 -6.15
N ASP A 117 5.66 -9.87 -5.16
CA ASP A 117 5.50 -11.31 -5.03
C ASP A 117 4.82 -11.87 -6.29
N SER A 118 5.40 -12.94 -6.86
CA SER A 118 4.86 -13.73 -7.98
C SER A 118 3.38 -14.11 -7.80
N ALA A 119 2.92 -14.18 -6.56
CA ALA A 119 1.52 -14.44 -6.28
C ALA A 119 0.61 -13.26 -6.69
N PHE A 120 1.10 -12.02 -6.76
CA PHE A 120 0.35 -10.85 -7.25
C PHE A 120 0.33 -10.75 -8.78
N SER A 121 1.33 -11.33 -9.49
CA SER A 121 1.43 -11.27 -10.96
C SER A 121 0.58 -12.30 -11.70
N GLY A 122 -0.08 -13.22 -11.00
CA GLY A 122 -1.05 -14.13 -11.60
C GLY A 122 -2.42 -13.46 -11.82
N ASN A 123 -3.30 -14.09 -12.62
CA ASN A 123 -4.73 -13.73 -12.72
C ASN A 123 -5.46 -14.05 -11.40
N SER A 124 -5.00 -13.44 -10.30
CA SER A 124 -5.53 -13.62 -8.97
C SER A 124 -6.94 -13.04 -8.93
N SER A 125 -7.91 -13.86 -8.56
CA SER A 125 -9.27 -13.40 -8.33
C SER A 125 -9.27 -12.25 -7.31
N GLY A 126 -10.21 -11.30 -7.44
CA GLY A 126 -10.32 -10.18 -6.50
C GLY A 126 -10.37 -10.61 -5.02
N VAL A 127 -10.90 -11.81 -4.76
CA VAL A 127 -10.92 -12.45 -3.43
C VAL A 127 -9.52 -12.80 -2.93
N ALA A 128 -8.64 -13.35 -3.79
CA ALA A 128 -7.27 -13.67 -3.40
C ALA A 128 -6.46 -12.42 -3.07
N LEU A 129 -6.69 -11.32 -3.78
CA LEU A 129 -6.09 -10.02 -3.46
C LEU A 129 -6.55 -9.49 -2.10
N GLN A 130 -7.85 -9.61 -1.78
CA GLN A 130 -8.37 -9.20 -0.47
C GLN A 130 -7.73 -9.99 0.69
N PHE A 131 -7.57 -11.30 0.56
CA PHE A 131 -6.91 -12.11 1.60
C PHE A 131 -5.47 -11.69 1.86
N LYS A 132 -4.73 -11.29 0.82
CA LYS A 132 -3.35 -10.81 0.97
C LYS A 132 -3.26 -9.44 1.64
N LEU A 133 -4.27 -8.60 1.44
CA LEU A 133 -4.34 -7.29 2.05
C LEU A 133 -4.94 -7.33 3.47
N LEU A 134 -5.41 -8.49 3.94
CA LEU A 134 -6.05 -8.67 5.24
C LEU A 134 -5.18 -8.20 6.42
N PRO A 135 -3.87 -8.49 6.52
CA PRO A 135 -3.03 -8.00 7.62
C PRO A 135 -2.99 -6.45 7.66
N MET A 136 -2.82 -5.82 6.50
CA MET A 136 -2.83 -4.36 6.36
C MET A 136 -4.20 -3.77 6.72
N GLN A 137 -5.29 -4.42 6.32
CA GLN A 137 -6.64 -4.01 6.67
C GLN A 137 -6.91 -4.09 8.18
N ASN A 138 -6.39 -5.11 8.84
CA ASN A 138 -6.49 -5.24 10.28
C ASN A 138 -5.73 -4.11 10.97
N MET A 139 -4.49 -3.85 10.54
CA MET A 139 -3.67 -2.74 11.05
C MET A 139 -4.36 -1.38 10.86
N ALA A 140 -4.91 -1.12 9.68
CA ALA A 140 -5.71 0.08 9.42
C ALA A 140 -6.93 0.17 10.36
N ALA A 141 -7.65 -0.93 10.60
CA ALA A 141 -8.78 -0.94 11.54
C ALA A 141 -8.36 -0.66 13.00
N PHE A 142 -7.17 -1.11 13.42
CA PHE A 142 -6.61 -0.74 14.72
C PHE A 142 -6.32 0.76 14.80
N GLN A 143 -5.69 1.33 13.76
CA GLN A 143 -5.38 2.75 13.69
C GLN A 143 -6.63 3.62 13.63
N GLU A 144 -7.61 3.28 12.79
CA GLU A 144 -8.91 3.95 12.68
C GLU A 144 -9.58 4.06 14.07
N ARG A 145 -9.58 2.99 14.87
CA ARG A 145 -10.15 3.02 16.23
C ARG A 145 -9.44 4.00 17.16
N LYS A 146 -8.10 4.02 17.16
CA LYS A 146 -7.33 4.99 17.96
C LYS A 146 -7.53 6.42 17.44
N PHE A 147 -7.60 6.59 16.13
CA PHE A 147 -7.87 7.87 15.47
C PHE A 147 -9.26 8.40 15.80
N ILE A 148 -10.31 7.57 15.80
CA ILE A 148 -11.66 7.94 16.25
C ILE A 148 -11.64 8.42 17.70
N LYS A 149 -10.90 7.75 18.59
CA LYS A 149 -10.77 8.17 19.99
C LYS A 149 -10.13 9.56 20.10
N SER A 150 -9.04 9.80 19.37
CA SER A 150 -8.37 11.11 19.36
C SER A 150 -9.22 12.19 18.68
N LEU A 151 -9.90 11.89 17.56
CA LEU A 151 -10.84 12.82 16.91
C LEU A 151 -11.98 13.19 17.83
N ARG A 152 -12.63 12.22 18.48
CA ARG A 152 -13.67 12.50 19.48
C ARG A 152 -13.16 13.39 20.60
N ARG A 153 -11.94 13.15 21.09
CA ARG A 153 -11.31 14.00 22.10
C ARG A 153 -11.06 15.41 21.57
N MET A 154 -10.59 15.54 20.33
CA MET A 154 -10.39 16.82 19.66
C MET A 154 -11.69 17.61 19.52
N PHE A 155 -12.76 16.97 19.02
CA PHE A 155 -14.08 17.60 18.89
C PHE A 155 -14.71 17.92 20.25
N LYS A 156 -14.50 17.08 21.27
CA LYS A 156 -14.90 17.39 22.64
C LYS A 156 -14.24 18.69 23.12
N VAL A 157 -12.92 18.80 23.01
CA VAL A 157 -12.17 20.01 23.41
C VAL A 157 -12.64 21.24 22.61
N LEU A 158 -12.89 21.08 21.31
CA LEU A 158 -13.38 22.14 20.44
C LEU A 158 -14.76 22.66 20.88
N PHE A 159 -15.70 21.75 21.13
CA PHE A 159 -17.08 22.09 21.51
C PHE A 159 -17.21 22.52 22.98
N GLU A 160 -16.33 22.04 23.87
CA GLU A 160 -16.30 22.42 25.29
C GLU A 160 -15.43 23.65 25.59
N SER A 161 -14.88 24.32 24.56
CA SER A 161 -14.08 25.53 24.72
C SER A 161 -14.82 26.61 25.54
N ALA A 162 -14.08 27.27 26.43
CA ALA A 162 -14.58 27.88 27.68
C ALA A 162 -15.55 29.07 27.54
N ASP A 163 -15.85 29.51 26.32
CA ASP A 163 -16.80 30.59 26.07
C ASP A 163 -18.18 30.08 25.60
N GLY A 164 -18.51 28.81 25.88
CA GLY A 164 -19.80 28.23 25.48
C GLY A 164 -19.89 27.98 23.97
N GLY A 165 -18.77 27.58 23.35
CA GLY A 165 -18.74 27.22 21.94
C GLY A 165 -18.52 28.38 20.97
N GLN A 166 -17.89 29.51 21.36
CA GLN A 166 -17.70 30.63 20.42
C GLN A 166 -16.83 30.35 19.18
N ILE A 167 -16.05 29.27 19.14
CA ILE A 167 -15.37 28.83 17.91
C ILE A 167 -16.41 28.30 16.89
N VAL A 168 -17.48 27.65 17.38
CA VAL A 168 -18.61 27.18 16.58
C VAL A 168 -19.92 27.55 17.29
N ARG A 169 -20.32 28.83 17.17
CA ARG A 169 -21.42 29.46 17.95
C ARG A 169 -22.77 28.76 17.85
N SER A 170 -22.97 27.88 16.86
CA SER A 170 -24.25 27.24 16.54
C SER A 170 -24.40 25.81 17.08
N ILE A 171 -23.37 25.23 17.71
CA ILE A 171 -23.38 23.81 18.07
C ILE A 171 -23.49 23.61 19.59
N ASN A 172 -24.37 22.69 20.00
CA ASN A 172 -24.52 22.30 21.38
C ASN A 172 -23.23 21.62 21.88
N LYS A 173 -22.81 21.95 23.11
CA LYS A 173 -21.66 21.35 23.80
C LYS A 173 -21.63 19.82 23.75
N ASN A 174 -22.77 19.13 23.70
CA ASN A 174 -22.86 17.67 23.67
C ASN A 174 -22.86 17.04 22.27
N SER A 175 -22.90 17.82 21.19
CA SER A 175 -22.99 17.29 19.82
C SER A 175 -21.77 16.47 19.38
N TRP A 176 -20.66 16.49 20.13
CA TRP A 176 -19.51 15.62 19.83
C TRP A 176 -19.83 14.13 20.00
N LEU A 177 -20.86 13.78 20.79
CA LEU A 177 -21.33 12.41 20.98
C LEU A 177 -22.00 11.85 19.73
N ASP A 178 -22.67 12.71 18.96
CA ASP A 178 -23.44 12.33 17.77
C ASP A 178 -22.57 12.20 16.51
N LEU A 179 -21.28 12.58 16.59
CA LEU A 179 -20.35 12.51 15.48
C LEU A 179 -20.09 11.06 15.05
N ARG A 180 -20.36 10.78 13.78
CA ARG A 180 -20.00 9.53 13.09
C ARG A 180 -18.84 9.80 12.15
N PHE A 181 -17.80 9.00 12.27
CA PHE A 181 -16.62 9.06 11.40
C PHE A 181 -16.67 7.88 10.43
N THR A 182 -16.69 8.17 9.13
CA THR A 182 -16.65 7.16 8.07
C THR A 182 -15.31 7.26 7.37
N TYR A 183 -14.62 6.12 7.20
CA TYR A 183 -13.36 6.02 6.47
C TYR A 183 -13.60 5.23 5.19
N THR A 184 -13.13 5.74 4.07
CA THR A 184 -13.19 5.07 2.77
C THR A 184 -11.82 4.48 2.45
N ARG A 185 -11.78 3.17 2.20
CA ARG A 185 -10.54 2.46 1.86
C ARG A 185 -10.42 2.35 0.35
N ASN A 186 -9.31 2.83 -0.20
CA ASN A 186 -8.98 2.67 -1.61
C ASN A 186 -8.39 1.26 -1.83
N MET A 187 -9.27 0.30 -2.11
CA MET A 187 -8.90 -1.10 -2.33
C MET A 187 -9.22 -1.48 -3.78
N PRO A 188 -8.38 -2.32 -4.43
CA PRO A 188 -8.72 -2.89 -5.71
C PRO A 188 -9.94 -3.81 -5.54
N GLN A 189 -11.01 -3.51 -6.27
CA GLN A 189 -12.26 -4.28 -6.25
C GLN A 189 -12.69 -4.61 -7.67
N ASN A 190 -13.30 -5.79 -7.85
CA ASN A 190 -13.92 -6.13 -9.11
C ASN A 190 -15.33 -5.51 -9.17
N MET A 191 -15.47 -4.39 -9.90
CA MET A 191 -16.75 -3.71 -10.04
C MET A 191 -17.82 -4.59 -10.72
N ALA A 192 -17.43 -5.47 -11.64
CA ALA A 192 -18.37 -6.37 -12.31
C ALA A 192 -18.99 -7.38 -11.32
N ASP A 193 -18.17 -7.96 -10.45
CA ASP A 193 -18.63 -8.87 -9.40
C ASP A 193 -19.53 -8.12 -8.41
N ALA A 194 -19.15 -6.90 -8.01
CA ALA A 194 -19.92 -6.07 -7.09
C ALA A 194 -21.31 -5.71 -7.66
N VAL A 195 -21.38 -5.32 -8.94
CA VAL A 195 -22.65 -5.03 -9.63
C VAL A 195 -23.50 -6.28 -9.75
N SER A 196 -22.93 -7.42 -10.14
CA SER A 196 -23.69 -8.68 -10.24
C SER A 196 -24.25 -9.13 -8.88
N THR A 197 -23.47 -8.95 -7.81
CA THR A 197 -23.88 -9.23 -6.44
C THR A 197 -24.99 -8.28 -5.99
N ALA A 198 -24.87 -6.98 -6.32
CA ALA A 198 -25.91 -6.00 -6.01
C ALA A 198 -27.24 -6.33 -6.72
N VAL A 199 -27.20 -6.75 -7.99
CA VAL A 199 -28.39 -7.19 -8.72
C VAL A 199 -29.02 -8.40 -8.05
N GLN A 200 -28.24 -9.41 -7.67
CA GLN A 200 -28.75 -10.58 -6.94
C GLN A 200 -29.31 -10.19 -5.57
N ALA A 201 -28.61 -9.32 -4.84
CA ALA A 201 -29.02 -8.82 -3.53
C ALA A 201 -30.30 -7.99 -3.59
N SER A 202 -30.56 -7.26 -4.69
CA SER A 202 -31.79 -6.48 -4.89
C SER A 202 -33.06 -7.32 -4.89
N SER A 203 -32.94 -8.64 -5.11
CA SER A 203 -34.08 -9.57 -5.01
C SER A 203 -34.45 -9.91 -3.56
N LEU A 204 -33.53 -9.71 -2.61
CA LEU A 204 -33.69 -10.05 -1.19
C LEU A 204 -33.71 -8.83 -0.27
N LEU A 205 -33.03 -7.75 -0.66
CA LEU A 205 -32.83 -6.52 0.11
C LEU A 205 -33.45 -5.33 -0.60
N SER A 206 -33.62 -4.22 0.13
CA SER A 206 -34.05 -2.97 -0.48
C SER A 206 -33.09 -2.52 -1.57
N GLN A 207 -33.61 -1.85 -2.62
CA GLN A 207 -32.78 -1.32 -3.70
C GLN A 207 -31.71 -0.35 -3.18
N GLN A 208 -32.03 0.41 -2.13
CA GLN A 208 -31.08 1.30 -1.45
C GLN A 208 -29.90 0.52 -0.85
N THR A 209 -30.18 -0.59 -0.16
CA THR A 209 -29.13 -1.44 0.43
C THR A 209 -28.30 -2.13 -0.64
N ALA A 210 -28.92 -2.57 -1.74
CA ALA A 210 -28.23 -3.19 -2.86
C ALA A 210 -27.30 -2.21 -3.59
N LEU A 211 -27.74 -0.97 -3.82
CA LEU A 211 -26.91 0.10 -4.40
C LEU A 211 -25.74 0.48 -3.49
N ALA A 212 -25.97 0.51 -2.18
CA ALA A 212 -24.91 0.77 -1.20
C ALA A 212 -23.77 -0.28 -1.21
N MET A 213 -23.99 -1.47 -1.77
CA MET A 213 -22.95 -2.49 -1.93
C MET A 213 -22.01 -2.20 -3.10
N ILE A 214 -22.42 -1.34 -4.05
CA ILE A 214 -21.60 -1.02 -5.22
C ILE A 214 -20.55 0.03 -4.78
N PRO A 215 -19.25 -0.30 -4.87
CA PRO A 215 -18.20 0.66 -4.56
C PRO A 215 -18.23 1.83 -5.56
N GLY A 216 -18.25 3.06 -5.06
CA GLY A 216 -18.27 4.29 -5.87
C GLY A 216 -19.59 5.05 -5.88
N ILE A 217 -20.65 4.52 -5.26
CA ILE A 217 -21.90 5.26 -5.03
C ILE A 217 -21.85 5.86 -3.62
N ASP A 218 -21.62 7.18 -3.55
CA ASP A 218 -21.51 7.89 -2.26
C ASP A 218 -22.88 8.03 -1.56
N ASP A 219 -23.94 8.31 -2.33
CA ASP A 219 -25.31 8.44 -1.82
C ASP A 219 -26.31 7.56 -2.62
N PRO A 220 -26.69 6.39 -2.06
CA PRO A 220 -27.68 5.51 -2.68
C PRO A 220 -29.08 6.11 -2.80
N GLN A 221 -29.47 7.07 -1.94
CA GLN A 221 -30.79 7.71 -2.03
C GLN A 221 -30.84 8.68 -3.19
N ALA A 222 -29.83 9.55 -3.33
CA ALA A 222 -29.72 10.47 -4.46
C ALA A 222 -29.61 9.73 -5.80
N GLU A 223 -29.00 8.54 -5.84
CA GLU A 223 -28.99 7.70 -7.04
C GLU A 223 -30.36 7.12 -7.37
N LEU A 224 -31.14 6.70 -6.37
CA LEU A 224 -32.51 6.22 -6.56
C LEU A 224 -33.42 7.33 -7.08
N GLU A 225 -33.32 8.54 -6.51
CA GLU A 225 -34.09 9.70 -6.95
C GLU A 225 -33.76 10.05 -8.42
N ARG A 226 -32.48 10.09 -8.78
CA ARG A 226 -32.06 10.28 -10.19
C ARG A 226 -32.64 9.22 -11.13
N LYS A 227 -32.69 7.96 -10.69
CA LYS A 227 -33.29 6.88 -11.46
C LYS A 227 -34.81 7.02 -11.62
N GLU A 228 -35.51 7.46 -10.58
CA GLU A 228 -36.95 7.75 -10.62
C GLU A 228 -37.25 8.94 -11.54
N ASP A 229 -36.42 9.98 -11.52
CA ASP A 229 -36.51 11.12 -12.44
C ASP A 229 -36.29 10.70 -13.90
N GLU A 230 -35.32 9.83 -14.18
CA GLU A 230 -35.12 9.26 -15.52
C GLU A 230 -36.31 8.42 -15.98
N GLN A 231 -36.89 7.61 -15.08
CA GLN A 231 -38.08 6.82 -15.37
C GLN A 231 -39.32 7.69 -15.61
N SER A 232 -39.56 8.71 -14.79
CA SER A 232 -40.68 9.63 -14.96
C SER A 232 -40.53 10.45 -16.26
N ASN A 233 -39.32 10.92 -16.56
CA ASN A 233 -39.02 11.66 -17.79
C ASN A 233 -39.14 10.78 -19.03
N SER A 234 -38.69 9.51 -18.98
CA SER A 234 -38.87 8.58 -20.08
C SER A 234 -40.34 8.22 -20.29
N MET A 235 -41.13 8.03 -19.23
CA MET A 235 -42.57 7.82 -19.30
C MET A 235 -43.29 9.04 -19.88
N LYS A 236 -42.95 10.26 -19.46
CA LYS A 236 -43.48 11.51 -20.03
C LYS A 236 -43.16 11.62 -21.52
N LYS A 237 -41.91 11.32 -21.94
CA LYS A 237 -41.51 11.29 -23.35
C LYS A 237 -42.28 10.24 -24.16
N ALA A 238 -42.44 9.03 -23.62
CA ALA A 238 -43.19 7.95 -24.27
C ALA A 238 -44.68 8.29 -24.39
N MET A 239 -45.27 8.88 -23.36
CA MET A 239 -46.66 9.33 -23.37
C MET A 239 -46.87 10.47 -24.38
N ASN A 240 -45.97 11.45 -24.41
CA ASN A 240 -45.99 12.54 -25.39
C ASN A 240 -45.77 12.05 -26.83
N GLN A 241 -45.01 10.98 -27.05
CA GLN A 241 -44.87 10.37 -28.38
C GLN A 241 -46.07 9.49 -28.79
N ALA A 242 -46.76 8.88 -27.83
CA ALA A 242 -47.94 8.05 -28.07
C ALA A 242 -49.25 8.86 -28.22
N LEU A 243 -49.25 10.13 -27.81
CA LEU A 243 -50.37 11.06 -27.99
C LEU A 243 -50.50 11.47 -29.48
N PRO A 244 -51.70 11.33 -30.09
CA PRO A 244 -51.97 11.86 -31.42
C PRO A 244 -51.72 13.38 -31.45
N ASP A 245 -51.19 13.91 -32.55
CA ASP A 245 -50.76 15.33 -32.68
C ASP A 245 -51.80 16.37 -32.24
N TYR A 246 -53.09 16.04 -32.30
CA TYR A 246 -54.19 16.90 -31.87
C TYR A 246 -54.35 17.05 -30.34
N LEU A 247 -53.68 16.22 -29.53
CA LEU A 247 -53.70 16.27 -28.06
C LEU A 247 -52.40 16.83 -27.45
N LYS A 248 -51.33 17.01 -28.24
CA LYS A 248 -50.06 17.61 -27.77
C LYS A 248 -50.18 19.11 -27.47
N ALA A 249 -51.10 19.81 -28.11
CA ALA A 249 -51.23 21.27 -28.03
C ALA A 249 -51.83 21.79 -26.71
N GLY A 250 -52.18 20.93 -25.76
CA GLY A 250 -52.83 21.31 -24.50
C GLY A 250 -52.00 21.15 -23.23
N VAL A 251 -50.75 20.69 -23.31
CA VAL A 251 -49.92 20.33 -22.13
C VAL A 251 -48.89 21.40 -21.77
N ASP A 252 -48.58 22.36 -22.66
CA ASP A 252 -47.55 23.39 -22.43
C ASP A 252 -48.04 24.63 -21.65
N ASN A 253 -49.32 24.71 -21.25
CA ASN A 253 -49.90 25.97 -20.74
C ASN A 253 -49.99 26.10 -19.20
N ASP A 254 -49.58 25.10 -18.41
CA ASP A 254 -49.80 25.13 -16.95
C ASP A 254 -48.55 25.48 -16.10
N GLU A 255 -47.37 25.72 -16.70
CA GLU A 255 -46.16 26.08 -15.94
C GLU A 255 -45.89 27.60 -15.82
N GLU A 256 -46.63 28.49 -16.50
CA GLU A 256 -46.31 29.94 -16.54
C GLU A 256 -47.08 30.84 -15.55
N ASN A 257 -47.97 30.32 -14.69
CA ASN A 257 -48.79 31.16 -13.80
C ASN A 257 -48.69 30.79 -12.30
N SER A 258 -47.47 30.81 -11.74
CA SER A 258 -47.31 30.77 -10.28
C SER A 258 -46.14 31.59 -9.73
N GLU A 259 -45.88 32.77 -10.33
CA GLU A 259 -45.10 33.84 -9.68
C GLU A 259 -45.78 35.20 -9.90
N GLU A 260 -46.74 35.54 -9.04
CA GLU A 260 -47.07 36.91 -8.59
C GLU A 260 -47.48 36.88 -7.11
#